data_AF-A0A1Z8KKN5-F1
#
_entry.id   AF-A0A1Z8KKN5-F1
#
_cell.length_a   1.000
_cell.length_b   1.000
_cell.length_c   1.000
_cell.angle_alpha   90.00
_cell.angle_beta   90.00
_cell.angle_gamma   90.00
#
_symmetry.space_group_name_H-M   'P 1'
#
loop_
_entity.id
_entity.type
_entity.pdbx_description
1 polymer ?
#
loop_
_entity_poly.entity_id
_entity_poly.type
_entity_poly.pdbx_seq_one_letter_code
_entity_poly.pdbx_strand_id
1 'polypeptide(L)'
;MDLTLQTESLTMYASRKLREGFTLVELIIVMVILGIMAAVAVPRMGNIISQSAEAAEEAILAQLESAAEIYALDQVLLSGSKTYPSNPFNELEKKPDGYTNGSDSGQDDAWWFTSNKVYHRRNGASYYWTYNSSTGEIN
;
A
#
# COMPACT_ATOMS: atom_id res chain seq x y z
N MET A 1 9.37 -60.38 30.27
CA MET A 1 9.78 -60.37 28.85
C MET A 1 8.59 -60.10 27.91
N ASP A 2 7.34 -60.28 28.36
CA ASP A 2 6.12 -60.12 27.54
C ASP A 2 5.63 -58.65 27.41
N LEU A 3 5.77 -57.85 28.48
CA LEU A 3 5.28 -56.46 28.54
C LEU A 3 6.01 -55.48 27.60
N THR A 4 7.27 -55.73 27.27
CA THR A 4 8.07 -54.89 26.35
C THR A 4 7.61 -55.06 24.89
N LEU A 5 7.20 -56.28 24.52
CA LEU A 5 6.69 -56.58 23.17
C LEU A 5 5.33 -55.92 22.92
N GLN A 6 4.50 -55.83 23.96
CA GLN A 6 3.20 -55.15 23.88
C GLN A 6 3.39 -53.66 23.65
N THR A 7 4.33 -52.99 24.34
CA THR A 7 4.59 -51.55 24.14
C THR A 7 5.13 -51.22 22.75
N GLU A 8 6.01 -52.05 22.18
CA GLU A 8 6.55 -51.86 20.82
C GLU A 8 5.46 -52.00 19.74
N SER A 9 4.55 -52.95 19.92
CA SER A 9 3.42 -53.18 19.01
C SER A 9 2.43 -52.00 18.97
N LEU A 10 2.19 -51.36 20.13
CA LEU A 10 1.33 -50.19 20.23
C LEU A 10 1.96 -48.95 19.57
N THR A 11 3.28 -48.75 19.75
CA THR A 11 4.01 -47.69 19.04
C THR A 11 4.06 -47.91 17.53
N MET A 12 4.14 -49.16 17.06
CA MET A 12 4.15 -49.50 15.63
C MET A 12 2.76 -49.34 14.99
N TYR A 13 1.69 -49.73 15.68
CA TYR A 13 0.31 -49.56 15.20
C TYR A 13 -0.07 -48.07 15.11
N ALA A 14 0.36 -47.25 16.07
CA ALA A 14 0.18 -45.81 16.03
C ALA A 14 0.95 -45.15 14.87
N SER A 15 2.15 -45.64 14.53
CA SER A 15 2.99 -45.12 13.44
C SER A 15 2.42 -45.39 12.03
N ARG A 16 1.66 -46.47 11.82
CA ARG A 16 1.02 -46.76 10.51
C ARG A 16 -0.11 -45.79 10.16
N LYS A 17 -0.89 -45.35 11.14
CA LYS A 17 -2.03 -44.45 10.92
C LYS A 17 -1.61 -43.04 10.46
N LEU A 18 -0.40 -42.61 10.81
CA LEU A 18 0.21 -41.37 10.35
C LEU A 18 0.86 -41.50 8.95
N ARG A 19 0.90 -42.71 8.38
CA ARG A 19 1.44 -43.00 7.03
C ARG A 19 0.33 -43.33 6.03
N GLU A 20 -0.89 -42.89 6.29
CA GLU A 20 -1.94 -42.83 5.27
C GLU A 20 -1.65 -41.62 4.37
N GLY A 21 -1.29 -41.88 3.11
CA GLY A 21 -1.02 -40.84 2.12
C GLY A 21 -2.30 -40.22 1.58
N PHE A 22 -2.22 -38.95 1.15
CA PHE A 22 -3.32 -38.28 0.44
C PHE A 22 -3.73 -39.06 -0.80
N THR A 23 -5.04 -39.10 -1.08
CA THR A 23 -5.54 -39.76 -2.29
C THR A 23 -5.34 -38.88 -3.52
N LEU A 24 -5.17 -39.49 -4.71
CA LEU A 24 -5.06 -38.72 -5.96
C LEU A 24 -6.30 -37.88 -6.24
N VAL A 25 -7.49 -38.39 -5.89
CA VAL A 25 -8.77 -37.69 -6.06
C VAL A 25 -8.82 -36.42 -5.20
N GLU A 26 -8.25 -36.47 -4.00
CA GLU A 26 -8.21 -35.34 -3.07
C GLU A 26 -7.31 -34.21 -3.56
N LEU A 27 -6.18 -34.53 -4.21
CA LEU A 27 -5.38 -33.50 -4.89
C LEU A 27 -6.07 -32.94 -6.14
N ILE A 28 -6.82 -33.78 -6.87
CA ILE A 28 -7.57 -33.36 -8.06
C ILE A 28 -8.68 -32.36 -7.71
N ILE A 29 -9.46 -32.61 -6.65
CA ILE A 29 -10.52 -31.68 -6.26
C ILE A 29 -9.93 -30.34 -5.77
N VAL A 30 -8.79 -30.36 -5.07
CA VAL A 30 -8.10 -29.14 -4.62
C VAL A 30 -7.62 -28.32 -5.82
N MET A 31 -6.99 -28.92 -6.84
CA MET A 31 -6.56 -28.16 -8.02
C MET A 31 -7.75 -27.59 -8.81
N VAL A 32 -8.90 -28.29 -8.83
CA VAL A 32 -10.12 -27.79 -9.48
C VAL A 32 -10.64 -26.56 -8.74
N ILE A 33 -10.72 -26.61 -7.41
CA ILE A 33 -11.16 -25.48 -6.60
C ILE A 33 -10.18 -24.29 -6.76
N LEU A 34 -8.87 -24.54 -6.66
CA LEU A 34 -7.84 -23.51 -6.86
C LEU A 34 -7.89 -22.92 -8.28
N GLY A 35 -8.19 -23.74 -9.30
CA GLY A 35 -8.36 -23.30 -10.69
C GLY A 35 -9.54 -22.35 -10.86
N ILE A 36 -10.70 -22.67 -10.27
CA ILE A 36 -11.89 -21.80 -10.30
C ILE A 36 -11.60 -20.49 -9.56
N MET A 37 -11.00 -20.56 -8.36
CA MET A 37 -10.62 -19.39 -7.57
C MET A 37 -9.65 -18.48 -8.33
N ALA A 38 -8.62 -19.04 -8.97
CA ALA A 38 -7.64 -18.29 -9.74
C ALA A 38 -8.27 -17.61 -10.96
N ALA A 39 -9.17 -18.30 -11.67
CA ALA A 39 -9.85 -17.75 -12.84
C ALA A 39 -10.67 -16.48 -12.51
N VAL A 40 -11.26 -16.40 -11.32
CA VAL A 40 -12.03 -15.23 -10.87
C VAL A 40 -11.13 -14.16 -10.24
N ALA A 41 -10.09 -14.56 -9.50
CA ALA A 41 -9.22 -13.63 -8.76
C ALA A 41 -8.29 -12.80 -9.66
N VAL A 42 -7.67 -13.43 -10.67
CA VAL A 42 -6.69 -12.79 -11.55
C VAL A 42 -7.23 -11.53 -12.25
N PRO A 43 -8.40 -11.52 -12.92
CA PRO A 43 -8.88 -10.32 -13.60
C PRO A 43 -9.23 -9.17 -12.65
N ARG A 44 -9.65 -9.46 -11.42
CA ARG A 44 -10.02 -8.43 -10.44
C ARG A 44 -8.80 -7.73 -9.84
N MET A 45 -7.66 -8.41 -9.74
CA MET A 45 -6.46 -7.89 -9.08
C MET A 45 -5.95 -6.59 -9.72
N GLY A 46 -5.93 -6.50 -11.05
CA GLY A 46 -5.46 -5.30 -11.76
C GLY A 46 -6.24 -4.03 -11.40
N ASN A 47 -7.57 -4.13 -11.36
CA ASN A 47 -8.45 -3.01 -10.99
C ASN A 47 -8.29 -2.59 -9.53
N ILE A 48 -8.01 -3.55 -8.63
CA ILE A 48 -7.78 -3.25 -7.21
C ILE A 48 -6.47 -2.47 -7.04
N ILE A 49 -5.42 -2.86 -7.75
CA ILE A 49 -4.11 -2.17 -7.68
C ILE A 49 -4.24 -0.73 -8.16
N SER A 50 -4.92 -0.48 -9.28
CA SER A 50 -5.12 0.88 -9.79
C SER A 50 -5.94 1.75 -8.83
N GLN A 51 -7.04 1.22 -8.28
CA GLN A 51 -7.86 1.94 -7.30
C GLN A 51 -7.10 2.20 -6.00
N SER A 52 -6.26 1.26 -5.57
CA SER A 52 -5.46 1.40 -4.36
C SER A 52 -4.37 2.47 -4.53
N ALA A 53 -3.80 2.60 -5.73
CA ALA A 53 -2.85 3.65 -6.03
C ALA A 53 -3.52 5.03 -6.03
N GLU A 54 -4.67 5.18 -6.68
CA GLU A 54 -5.45 6.43 -6.68
C GLU A 54 -5.88 6.84 -5.26
N ALA A 55 -6.33 5.88 -4.45
CA ALA A 55 -6.67 6.14 -3.05
C ALA A 55 -5.45 6.56 -2.21
N ALA A 56 -4.26 6.01 -2.50
CA ALA A 56 -3.02 6.42 -1.84
C ALA A 56 -2.59 7.83 -2.25
N GLU A 57 -2.77 8.19 -3.53
CA GLU A 57 -2.56 9.55 -4.04
C GLU A 57 -3.47 10.53 -3.29
N GLU A 58 -4.78 10.25 -3.23
CA GLU A 58 -5.76 11.10 -2.54
C GLU A 58 -5.43 11.27 -1.05
N ALA A 59 -4.98 10.20 -0.37
CA ALA A 59 -4.56 10.26 1.02
C ALA A 59 -3.36 11.20 1.24
N ILE A 60 -2.38 11.20 0.33
CA ILE A 60 -1.22 12.09 0.39
C ILE A 60 -1.64 13.54 0.15
N LEU A 61 -2.53 13.81 -0.83
CA LEU A 61 -3.04 15.15 -1.10
C LEU A 61 -3.81 15.70 0.11
N ALA A 62 -4.70 14.90 0.71
CA ALA A 62 -5.42 15.29 1.93
C ALA A 62 -4.47 15.58 3.10
N GLN A 63 -3.37 14.82 3.21
CA GLN A 63 -2.35 15.06 4.23
C GLN A 63 -1.61 16.40 3.98
N LEU A 64 -1.31 16.72 2.73
CA LEU A 64 -0.69 17.98 2.35
C LEU A 64 -1.60 19.18 2.66
N GLU A 65 -2.89 19.10 2.33
CA GLU A 65 -3.86 20.13 2.66
C GLU A 65 -3.99 20.33 4.17
N SER A 66 -4.07 19.22 4.93
CA SER A 66 -4.14 19.28 6.39
C SER A 66 -2.88 19.92 6.98
N ALA A 67 -1.70 19.57 6.49
CA ALA A 67 -0.44 20.15 6.96
C ALA A 67 -0.33 21.65 6.61
N ALA A 68 -0.77 22.03 5.42
CA ALA A 68 -0.81 23.43 5.00
C ALA A 68 -1.79 24.26 5.85
N GLU A 69 -2.94 23.71 6.24
CA GLU A 69 -3.92 24.38 7.11
C GLU A 69 -3.40 24.52 8.55
N ILE A 70 -2.73 23.48 9.09
CA ILE A 70 -2.07 23.56 10.39
C ILE A 70 -1.01 24.66 10.39
N TYR A 71 -0.17 24.71 9.35
CA TYR A 71 0.82 25.80 9.20
C TYR A 71 0.15 27.17 9.14
N ALA A 72 -0.93 27.30 8.38
CA ALA A 72 -1.64 28.58 8.26
C ALA A 72 -2.24 29.03 9.60
N LEU A 73 -2.73 28.11 10.42
CA LEU A 73 -3.20 28.39 11.77
C LEU A 73 -2.05 28.88 12.67
N ASP A 74 -0.89 28.24 12.61
CA ASP A 74 0.30 28.68 13.35
C ASP A 74 0.74 30.09 12.93
N GLN A 75 0.69 30.41 11.64
CA GLN A 75 1.02 31.75 11.15
C GLN A 75 0.04 32.82 11.64
N VAL A 76 -1.25 32.50 11.81
CA VAL A 76 -2.20 33.43 12.43
C VAL A 76 -1.81 33.73 13.88
N LEU A 77 -1.38 32.72 14.63
CA LEU A 77 -0.95 32.90 16.03
C LEU A 77 0.34 33.71 16.15
N LEU A 78 1.29 33.51 15.22
CA LEU A 78 2.62 34.12 15.27
C LEU A 78 2.66 35.52 14.63
N SER A 79 1.97 35.72 13.51
CA SER A 79 2.07 36.92 12.67
C SER A 79 0.75 37.69 12.53
N GLY A 80 -0.35 37.17 13.08
CA GLY A 80 -1.68 37.77 12.96
C GLY A 80 -2.30 37.66 11.57
N SER A 81 -1.65 36.96 10.63
CA SER A 81 -2.10 36.81 9.24
C SER A 81 -2.15 35.34 8.83
N LYS A 82 -3.22 34.94 8.12
CA LYS A 82 -3.33 33.59 7.57
C LYS A 82 -2.51 33.51 6.29
N THR A 83 -1.43 32.73 6.32
CA THR A 83 -0.55 32.51 5.17
C THR A 83 -0.24 31.03 5.03
N TYR A 84 -0.25 30.53 3.81
CA TYR A 84 0.04 29.13 3.51
C TYR A 84 1.51 28.93 3.13
N PRO A 85 2.06 27.71 3.27
CA PRO A 85 3.44 27.44 2.89
C PRO A 85 3.63 27.59 1.38
N SER A 86 4.84 27.95 0.93
CA SER A 86 5.14 28.03 -0.50
C SER A 86 5.20 26.64 -1.17
N ASN A 87 5.55 25.61 -0.40
CA ASN A 87 5.58 24.22 -0.80
C ASN A 87 4.91 23.38 0.29
N PRO A 88 3.79 22.71 0.00
CA PRO A 88 3.02 21.99 1.02
C PRO A 88 3.76 20.77 1.61
N PHE A 89 4.78 20.24 0.92
CA PHE A 89 5.59 19.12 1.42
C PHE A 89 6.59 19.52 2.51
N ASN A 90 6.83 20.81 2.71
CA ASN A 90 7.74 21.27 3.76
C ASN A 90 7.16 21.01 5.15
N GLU A 91 5.83 21.05 5.27
CA GLU A 91 5.11 20.91 6.53
C GLU A 91 4.79 19.46 6.89
N LEU A 92 5.06 18.51 5.98
CA LEU A 92 4.92 17.09 6.28
C LEU A 92 6.08 16.60 7.15
N GLU A 93 5.73 16.00 8.30
CA GLU A 93 6.66 15.31 9.20
C GLU A 93 7.40 14.19 8.46
N LYS A 94 6.65 13.34 7.74
CA LYS A 94 7.20 12.31 6.86
C LYS A 94 6.80 12.62 5.42
N LYS A 95 7.79 12.93 4.60
CA LYS A 95 7.60 13.09 3.16
C LYS A 95 7.34 11.73 2.51
N PRO A 96 6.53 11.66 1.44
CA PRO A 96 6.34 10.43 0.69
C PRO A 96 7.67 9.87 0.17
N ASP A 97 7.71 8.56 0.00
CA ASP A 97 8.88 7.88 -0.55
C ASP A 97 9.15 8.42 -1.97
N GLY A 98 10.43 8.62 -2.30
CA GLY A 98 10.82 9.19 -3.61
C GLY A 98 10.51 10.68 -3.78
N TYR A 99 10.14 11.40 -2.70
CA TYR A 99 9.95 12.85 -2.77
C TYR A 99 11.23 13.59 -3.17
N THR A 100 11.11 14.51 -4.11
CA THR A 100 12.17 15.42 -4.53
C THR A 100 11.64 16.85 -4.62
N ASN A 101 12.52 17.83 -4.35
CA ASN A 101 12.16 19.23 -4.44
C ASN A 101 12.53 19.78 -5.83
N GLY A 102 11.56 19.89 -6.73
CA GLY A 102 11.69 20.63 -7.99
C GLY A 102 11.72 19.82 -9.29
N SER A 103 12.01 18.51 -9.27
CA SER A 103 12.23 17.74 -10.51
C SER A 103 11.90 16.26 -10.40
N ASP A 104 11.34 15.67 -11.45
CA ASP A 104 11.13 14.22 -11.57
C ASP A 104 12.45 13.43 -11.47
N SER A 105 12.49 12.45 -10.57
CA SER A 105 13.65 11.56 -10.36
C SER A 105 13.75 10.44 -11.41
N GLY A 106 12.74 10.28 -12.25
CA GLY A 106 12.61 9.19 -13.20
C GLY A 106 12.19 7.85 -12.57
N GLN A 107 12.08 7.80 -11.25
CA GLN A 107 11.62 6.63 -10.51
C GLN A 107 10.10 6.57 -10.50
N ASP A 108 9.54 5.36 -10.57
CA ASP A 108 8.11 5.18 -10.36
C ASP A 108 7.76 5.42 -8.88
N ASP A 109 6.52 5.82 -8.63
CA ASP A 109 5.97 6.26 -7.35
C ASP A 109 6.61 7.53 -6.76
N ALA A 110 7.46 8.23 -7.53
CA ALA A 110 8.12 9.45 -7.10
C ALA A 110 7.13 10.63 -6.96
N TRP A 111 7.42 11.50 -5.99
CA TRP A 111 6.69 12.74 -5.76
C TRP A 111 7.60 13.93 -5.95
N TRP A 112 7.08 15.02 -6.50
CA TRP A 112 7.82 16.28 -6.51
C TRP A 112 6.90 17.49 -6.52
N PHE A 113 7.45 18.62 -6.11
CA PHE A 113 6.75 19.89 -6.18
C PHE A 113 7.52 20.88 -7.04
N THR A 114 6.86 21.47 -8.03
CA THR A 114 7.45 22.55 -8.83
C THR A 114 6.37 23.46 -9.39
N SER A 115 6.64 24.77 -9.44
CA SER A 115 5.74 25.79 -9.99
C SER A 115 4.27 25.67 -9.52
N ASN A 116 4.05 25.61 -8.20
CA ASN A 116 2.73 25.49 -7.58
C ASN A 116 1.96 24.23 -8.02
N LYS A 117 2.66 23.17 -8.37
CA LYS A 117 2.06 21.89 -8.72
C LYS A 117 2.72 20.76 -7.93
N VAL A 118 1.88 19.93 -7.35
CA VAL A 118 2.23 18.64 -6.79
C VAL A 118 2.20 17.65 -7.93
N TYR A 119 3.29 16.91 -8.11
CA TYR A 119 3.41 15.87 -9.12
C TYR A 119 3.61 14.51 -8.48
N HIS A 120 3.06 13.50 -9.15
CA HIS A 120 3.26 12.10 -8.83
C HIS A 120 3.51 11.31 -10.11
N ARG A 121 4.47 10.39 -10.08
CA ARG A 121 4.76 9.48 -11.19
C ARG A 121 4.26 8.08 -10.85
N ARG A 122 3.42 7.51 -11.72
CA ARG A 122 2.91 6.15 -11.58
C ARG A 122 2.85 5.46 -12.93
N ASN A 123 3.32 4.21 -12.98
CA ASN A 123 3.36 3.40 -14.20
C ASN A 123 3.99 4.14 -15.40
N GLY A 124 5.06 4.91 -15.14
CA GLY A 124 5.78 5.67 -16.17
C GLY A 124 5.07 6.92 -16.70
N ALA A 125 3.89 7.27 -16.16
CA ALA A 125 3.18 8.51 -16.47
C ALA A 125 3.22 9.47 -15.28
N SER A 126 3.23 10.77 -15.55
CA SER A 126 3.20 11.82 -14.53
C SER A 126 1.81 12.45 -14.44
N TYR A 127 1.29 12.52 -13.23
CA TYR A 127 0.06 13.20 -12.85
C TYR A 127 0.40 14.43 -12.03
N TYR A 128 -0.48 15.42 -12.02
CA TYR A 128 -0.26 16.63 -11.24
C TYR A 128 -1.57 17.23 -10.71
N TRP A 129 -1.43 17.93 -9.60
CA TRP A 129 -2.45 18.75 -8.96
C TRP A 129 -1.90 20.15 -8.72
N THR A 130 -2.74 21.16 -8.88
CA THR A 130 -2.39 22.56 -8.68
C THR A 130 -2.58 22.92 -7.22
N TYR A 131 -1.53 23.44 -6.62
CA TYR A 131 -1.53 23.97 -5.26
C TYR A 131 -1.75 25.48 -5.28
N ASN A 132 -2.75 25.96 -4.55
CA ASN A 132 -2.98 27.38 -4.39
C ASN A 132 -2.36 27.87 -3.07
N SER A 133 -1.21 28.53 -3.14
CA SER A 133 -0.51 29.07 -1.96
C SER A 133 -1.23 30.25 -1.28
N SER A 134 -2.37 30.72 -1.82
CA SER A 134 -3.21 31.73 -1.17
C SER A 134 -4.37 31.12 -0.39
N THR A 135 -4.84 29.93 -0.77
CA THR A 135 -5.99 29.25 -0.12
C THR A 135 -5.62 27.93 0.55
N GLY A 136 -4.43 27.38 0.29
CA GLY A 136 -4.00 26.08 0.79
C GLY A 136 -4.59 24.87 0.04
N GLU A 137 -5.48 25.11 -0.92
CA GLU A 137 -6.21 24.07 -1.65
C GLU A 137 -5.35 23.38 -2.71
N ILE A 138 -5.61 22.09 -2.92
CA ILE A 138 -5.00 21.27 -3.97
C ILE A 138 -6.10 20.76 -4.93
N ASN A 139 -5.97 21.05 -6.24
CA ASN A 139 -6.96 20.69 -7.27
C ASN A 139 -6.36 19.96 -8.46
#